data_AF-A0A937RM46-F1
#
_entry.id   AF-A0A937RM46-F1
#
_cell.length_a   1.000
_cell.length_b   1.000
_cell.length_c   1.000
_cell.angle_alpha   90.00
_cell.angle_beta   90.00
_cell.angle_gamma   90.00
#
_symmetry.space_group_name_H-M   'P 1'
#
loop_
_entity.id
_entity.type
_entity.pdbx_description
1 polymer ?
#
loop_
_entity_poly.entity_id
_entity_poly.type
_entity_poly.pdbx_seq_one_letter_code
_entity_poly.pdbx_strand_id
1 'polypeptide(L)'
;MVGEVRRVSAGDGARLREVRLAALAEAPGAFWQTWEAEAARPDDDWRRRAARNAAGHAHATFLLEHDGEPVGMVDVHQPSLVPEFRELAAMWVAPAMRATGAADLLVSAAVAWARSVGAIGVRLWVEIRNVPAQRMYRRHGFTQVGSPSPDRENPGGKVYLLMVLAVDPDASASRAFLARANGPWTDESG
;
A
#
# COMPACT_ATOMS: atom_id res chain seq x y z
N MET A 1 -22.98 -1.04 -7.31
CA MET A 1 -22.46 -2.01 -6.31
C MET A 1 -21.02 -1.62 -6.02
N VAL A 2 -20.53 -1.72 -4.78
CA VAL A 2 -19.10 -1.52 -4.51
C VAL A 2 -18.32 -2.67 -5.19
N GLY A 3 -17.17 -2.39 -5.79
CA GLY A 3 -16.37 -3.39 -6.52
C GLY A 3 -15.86 -4.54 -5.63
N GLU A 4 -15.32 -5.58 -6.25
CA GLU A 4 -14.72 -6.75 -5.59
C GLU A 4 -13.22 -6.55 -5.37
N VAL A 5 -12.70 -6.94 -4.21
CA VAL A 5 -11.26 -6.93 -3.94
C VAL A 5 -10.69 -8.33 -3.98
N ARG A 6 -9.64 -8.54 -4.78
CA ARG A 6 -8.91 -9.81 -4.84
C ARG A 6 -7.41 -9.59 -4.93
N ARG A 7 -6.63 -10.56 -4.44
CA ARG A 7 -5.19 -10.60 -4.70
C ARG A 7 -4.96 -10.81 -6.20
N VAL A 8 -3.90 -10.20 -6.73
CA VAL A 8 -3.43 -10.52 -8.08
C VAL A 8 -3.08 -12.01 -8.19
N SER A 9 -3.25 -12.55 -9.39
CA SER A 9 -2.73 -13.83 -9.85
C SER A 9 -1.49 -13.60 -10.70
N ALA A 10 -0.72 -14.65 -10.99
CA ALA A 10 0.45 -14.55 -11.87
C ALA A 10 0.12 -14.07 -13.29
N GLY A 11 -1.14 -14.22 -13.73
CA GLY A 11 -1.62 -13.76 -15.04
C GLY A 11 -2.03 -12.28 -15.09
N ASP A 12 -2.10 -11.59 -13.95
CA ASP A 12 -2.65 -10.22 -13.88
C ASP A 12 -1.65 -9.11 -14.27
N GLY A 13 -0.54 -9.43 -14.92
CA GLY A 13 0.49 -8.45 -15.28
C GLY A 13 -0.06 -7.25 -16.06
N ALA A 14 -0.93 -7.48 -17.04
CA ALA A 14 -1.56 -6.41 -17.82
C ALA A 14 -2.51 -5.54 -16.98
N ARG A 15 -3.35 -6.16 -16.14
CA ARG A 15 -4.29 -5.45 -15.24
C ARG A 15 -3.53 -4.62 -14.20
N LEU A 16 -2.44 -5.16 -13.65
CA LEU A 16 -1.57 -4.45 -12.72
C LEU A 16 -0.91 -3.24 -13.37
N ARG A 17 -0.42 -3.38 -14.61
CA ARG A 17 0.12 -2.26 -15.39
C ARG A 17 -0.93 -1.18 -15.60
N GLU A 18 -2.12 -1.57 -16.04
CA GLU A 18 -3.22 -0.65 -16.32
C GLU A 18 -3.58 0.22 -15.11
N VAL A 19 -3.88 -0.40 -13.97
CA VAL A 19 -4.26 0.34 -12.76
C VAL A 19 -3.11 1.21 -12.23
N ARG A 20 -1.86 0.74 -12.34
CA ARG A 20 -0.70 1.51 -11.90
C ARG A 20 -0.48 2.75 -12.76
N LEU A 21 -0.65 2.62 -14.08
CA LEU A 21 -0.56 3.77 -14.99
C LEU A 21 -1.74 4.73 -14.81
N ALA A 22 -2.94 4.23 -14.55
CA ALA A 22 -4.09 5.06 -14.21
C ALA A 22 -3.85 5.88 -12.93
N ALA A 23 -3.29 5.24 -11.89
CA ALA A 23 -2.92 5.90 -10.65
C ALA A 23 -1.88 7.01 -10.84
N LEU A 24 -0.83 6.73 -11.62
CA LEU A 24 0.25 7.68 -11.91
C LEU A 24 -0.21 8.84 -12.80
N ALA A 25 -1.14 8.60 -13.72
CA ALA A 25 -1.71 9.64 -14.56
C ALA A 25 -2.64 10.57 -13.76
N GLU A 26 -3.46 10.02 -12.85
CA GLU A 26 -4.41 10.82 -12.06
C GLU A 26 -3.73 11.56 -10.90
N ALA A 27 -2.74 10.94 -10.25
CA ALA A 27 -2.07 11.48 -9.09
C ALA A 27 -0.54 11.33 -9.19
N PRO A 28 0.13 11.99 -10.16
CA PRO A 28 1.59 11.88 -10.34
C PRO A 28 2.36 12.31 -9.09
N GLY A 29 1.82 13.24 -8.32
CA GLY A 29 2.39 13.70 -7.06
C GLY A 29 2.13 12.77 -5.86
N ALA A 30 1.39 11.66 -5.99
CA ALA A 30 1.14 10.73 -4.88
C ALA A 30 2.18 9.60 -4.79
N PHE A 31 2.94 9.37 -5.86
CA PHE A 31 3.92 8.29 -5.95
C PHE A 31 5.34 8.83 -6.12
N TRP A 32 6.33 7.95 -6.01
CA TRP A 32 7.72 8.28 -6.29
C TRP A 32 8.08 8.05 -7.75
N GLN A 33 7.54 6.97 -8.29
CA GLN A 33 7.69 6.58 -9.67
C GLN A 33 6.89 7.55 -10.54
N THR A 34 7.38 7.80 -11.75
CA THR A 34 6.67 8.61 -12.73
C THR A 34 5.87 7.72 -13.67
N TRP A 35 4.87 8.32 -14.32
CA TRP A 35 4.11 7.62 -15.35
C TRP A 35 5.03 7.15 -16.47
N GLU A 36 5.95 8.01 -16.95
CA GLU A 36 6.85 7.71 -18.06
C GLU A 36 7.76 6.52 -17.76
N ALA A 37 8.33 6.47 -16.55
CA ALA A 37 9.21 5.39 -16.14
C ALA A 37 8.47 4.04 -16.06
N GLU A 38 7.26 4.03 -15.50
CA GLU A 38 6.45 2.81 -15.40
C GLU A 38 5.86 2.40 -16.75
N ALA A 39 5.48 3.35 -17.62
CA ALA A 39 4.95 3.07 -18.95
C ALA A 39 6.00 2.44 -19.87
N ALA A 40 7.28 2.82 -19.71
CA ALA A 40 8.41 2.30 -20.45
C ALA A 40 8.86 0.89 -20.03
N ARG A 41 8.35 0.35 -18.91
CA ARG A 41 8.71 -1.00 -18.47
C ARG A 41 8.19 -2.07 -19.44
N PRO A 42 9.00 -3.08 -19.79
CA PRO A 42 8.55 -4.21 -20.59
C PRO A 42 7.39 -4.97 -19.96
N ASP A 43 6.50 -5.55 -20.76
CA ASP A 43 5.38 -6.37 -20.28
C ASP A 43 5.84 -7.52 -19.36
N ASP A 44 7.02 -8.08 -19.60
CA ASP A 44 7.55 -9.17 -18.78
C ASP A 44 7.86 -8.72 -17.34
N ASP A 45 8.24 -7.45 -17.14
CA ASP A 45 8.43 -6.89 -15.79
C ASP A 45 7.12 -6.93 -15.00
N TRP A 46 6.01 -6.58 -15.66
CA TRP A 46 4.68 -6.61 -15.07
C TRP A 46 4.20 -8.02 -14.77
N ARG A 47 4.48 -8.99 -15.66
CA ARG A 47 4.23 -10.42 -15.40
C ARG A 47 5.01 -10.91 -14.18
N ARG A 48 6.30 -10.58 -14.08
CA ARG A 48 7.14 -10.97 -12.93
C ARG A 48 6.65 -10.34 -11.63
N ARG A 49 6.24 -9.06 -11.65
CA ARG A 49 5.63 -8.38 -10.49
C ARG A 49 4.32 -9.05 -10.05
N ALA A 50 3.41 -9.33 -10.98
CA ALA A 50 2.16 -10.00 -10.68
C ALA A 50 2.41 -11.41 -10.11
N ALA A 51 3.32 -12.20 -10.71
CA ALA A 51 3.69 -13.52 -10.21
C ALA A 51 4.29 -13.47 -8.80
N ARG A 52 5.21 -12.54 -8.52
CA ARG A 52 5.80 -12.33 -7.19
C ARG A 52 4.73 -11.97 -6.16
N ASN A 53 3.79 -11.12 -6.53
CA ASN A 53 2.78 -10.58 -5.62
C ASN A 53 1.54 -11.49 -5.50
N ALA A 54 1.42 -12.53 -6.32
CA ALA A 54 0.30 -13.46 -6.30
C ALA A 54 0.40 -14.52 -5.21
N ALA A 55 1.61 -14.86 -4.75
CA ALA A 55 1.85 -15.96 -3.85
C ALA A 55 2.90 -15.65 -2.78
N GLY A 56 3.00 -16.52 -1.77
CA GLY A 56 3.96 -16.38 -0.67
C GLY A 56 3.58 -15.31 0.35
N HIS A 57 4.55 -15.04 1.23
CA HIS A 57 4.35 -14.32 2.49
C HIS A 57 5.00 -12.92 2.52
N ALA A 58 5.82 -12.60 1.50
CA ALA A 58 6.63 -11.38 1.48
C ALA A 58 6.00 -10.24 0.67
N HIS A 59 5.24 -10.52 -0.40
CA HIS A 59 4.61 -9.49 -1.23
C HIS A 59 3.18 -9.87 -1.61
N ALA A 60 2.29 -8.89 -1.61
CA ALA A 60 0.95 -9.00 -2.15
C ALA A 60 0.51 -7.70 -2.82
N THR A 61 -0.26 -7.82 -3.90
CA THR A 61 -1.03 -6.71 -4.46
C THR A 61 -2.48 -7.12 -4.50
N PHE A 62 -3.36 -6.22 -4.08
CA PHE A 62 -4.80 -6.38 -4.19
C PHE A 62 -5.34 -5.39 -5.21
N LEU A 63 -6.19 -5.88 -6.10
CA LEU A 63 -6.94 -5.07 -7.05
C LEU A 63 -8.38 -4.92 -6.55
N LEU A 64 -8.93 -3.73 -6.72
CA LEU A 64 -10.37 -3.49 -6.66
C LEU A 64 -10.89 -3.50 -8.09
N GLU A 65 -11.82 -4.39 -8.39
CA GLU A 65 -12.43 -4.54 -9.71
C GLU A 65 -13.89 -4.12 -9.68
N HIS A 66 -14.31 -3.33 -10.68
CA HIS A 66 -15.69 -2.93 -10.87
C HIS A 66 -16.05 -3.08 -12.34
N ASP A 67 -17.12 -3.82 -12.63
CA ASP A 67 -17.58 -4.13 -13.99
C ASP A 67 -16.47 -4.73 -14.89
N GLY A 68 -15.59 -5.53 -14.30
CA GLY A 68 -14.48 -6.21 -14.99
C GLY A 68 -13.18 -5.41 -15.09
N GLU A 69 -13.20 -4.13 -14.71
CA GLU A 69 -12.07 -3.20 -14.82
C GLU A 69 -11.36 -2.97 -13.49
N PRO A 70 -10.02 -2.87 -13.45
CA PRO A 70 -9.27 -2.58 -12.24
C PRO A 70 -9.36 -1.08 -11.91
N VAL A 71 -10.15 -0.74 -10.88
CA VAL A 71 -10.46 0.63 -10.45
C VAL A 71 -9.79 1.03 -9.12
N GLY A 72 -8.87 0.20 -8.64
CA GLY A 72 -8.06 0.50 -7.45
C GLY A 72 -7.02 -0.56 -7.19
N MET A 73 -5.99 -0.19 -6.43
CA MET A 73 -4.93 -1.11 -6.02
C MET A 73 -4.39 -0.76 -4.64
N VAL A 74 -3.78 -1.74 -3.98
CA VAL A 74 -2.88 -1.54 -2.85
C VAL A 74 -1.78 -2.59 -2.88
N ASP A 75 -0.55 -2.15 -2.65
CA ASP A 75 0.61 -3.03 -2.49
C ASP A 75 0.90 -3.23 -1.00
N VAL A 76 1.35 -4.43 -0.66
CA VAL A 76 1.77 -4.77 0.69
C VAL A 76 3.03 -5.64 0.61
N HIS A 77 4.11 -5.24 1.29
CA HIS A 77 5.36 -5.98 1.29
C HIS A 77 5.97 -6.14 2.68
N GLN A 78 6.87 -7.12 2.81
CA GLN A 78 7.71 -7.30 3.98
C GLN A 78 8.92 -6.35 3.85
N PRO A 79 9.06 -5.34 4.72
CA PRO A 79 10.23 -4.48 4.71
C PRO A 79 11.47 -5.24 5.21
N SER A 80 12.63 -4.99 4.62
CA SER A 80 13.88 -5.72 4.92
C SER A 80 14.41 -5.49 6.34
N LEU A 81 14.23 -4.28 6.87
CA LEU A 81 14.78 -3.87 8.17
C LEU A 81 13.86 -4.15 9.36
N VAL A 82 12.57 -4.38 9.11
CA VAL A 82 11.57 -4.72 10.14
C VAL A 82 10.63 -5.84 9.64
N PRO A 83 11.19 -7.03 9.32
CA PRO A 83 10.49 -8.10 8.60
C PRO A 83 9.27 -8.68 9.32
N GLU A 84 9.11 -8.39 10.62
CA GLU A 84 7.94 -8.73 11.41
C GLU A 84 6.70 -7.88 11.06
N PHE A 85 6.87 -6.78 10.32
CA PHE A 85 5.79 -5.93 9.83
C PHE A 85 5.43 -6.23 8.37
N ARG A 86 4.28 -5.71 7.94
CA ARG A 86 3.97 -5.50 6.53
C ARG A 86 3.76 -4.02 6.25
N GLU A 87 4.38 -3.53 5.19
CA GLU A 87 4.27 -2.14 4.78
C GLU A 87 3.22 -2.02 3.67
N LEU A 88 2.22 -1.18 3.90
CA LEU A 88 1.17 -0.85 2.92
C LEU A 88 1.64 0.35 2.10
N ALA A 89 1.66 0.18 0.79
CA ALA A 89 2.14 1.17 -0.18
C ALA A 89 1.27 1.19 -1.45
N ALA A 90 1.64 2.03 -2.42
CA ALA A 90 0.97 2.19 -3.72
C ALA A 90 -0.58 2.29 -3.72
N MET A 91 -1.22 2.71 -2.63
CA MET A 91 -2.67 2.68 -2.55
C MET A 91 -3.33 3.73 -3.43
N TRP A 92 -4.25 3.29 -4.29
CA TRP A 92 -5.02 4.17 -5.16
C TRP A 92 -6.44 3.63 -5.38
N VAL A 93 -7.38 4.56 -5.54
CA VAL A 93 -8.76 4.30 -5.92
C VAL A 93 -9.16 5.33 -6.97
N ALA A 94 -9.73 4.84 -8.07
CA ALA A 94 -10.23 5.66 -9.16
C ALA A 94 -11.19 6.73 -8.63
N PRO A 95 -11.14 7.99 -9.14
CA PRO A 95 -11.97 9.08 -8.64
C PRO A 95 -13.47 8.73 -8.53
N ALA A 96 -14.00 8.01 -9.53
CA ALA A 96 -15.41 7.58 -9.58
C ALA A 96 -15.79 6.59 -8.45
N MET A 97 -14.82 5.90 -7.86
CA MET A 97 -15.03 4.93 -6.79
C MET A 97 -14.73 5.48 -5.40
N ARG A 98 -14.33 6.76 -5.28
CA ARG A 98 -14.08 7.39 -3.97
C ARG A 98 -15.38 7.62 -3.21
N ALA A 99 -15.29 7.68 -1.88
CA ALA A 99 -16.44 7.81 -0.97
C ALA A 99 -17.49 6.67 -1.06
N THR A 100 -17.17 5.55 -1.72
CA THR A 100 -18.04 4.36 -1.81
C THR A 100 -17.70 3.25 -0.81
N GLY A 101 -16.61 3.38 -0.07
CA GLY A 101 -16.03 2.30 0.76
C GLY A 101 -14.97 1.46 0.04
N ALA A 102 -14.73 1.69 -1.26
CA ALA A 102 -13.67 1.05 -2.06
C ALA A 102 -12.30 0.99 -1.36
N ALA A 103 -11.86 2.12 -0.80
CA ALA A 103 -10.59 2.23 -0.09
C ALA A 103 -10.55 1.36 1.17
N ASP A 104 -11.71 1.20 1.84
CA ASP A 104 -11.82 0.39 3.06
C ASP A 104 -11.73 -1.10 2.76
N LEU A 105 -12.24 -1.54 1.61
CA LEU A 105 -12.08 -2.93 1.15
C LEU A 105 -10.62 -3.27 0.87
N LEU A 106 -9.89 -2.37 0.18
CA LEU A 106 -8.46 -2.56 -0.09
C LEU A 106 -7.63 -2.65 1.20
N VAL A 107 -7.85 -1.73 2.14
CA VAL A 107 -7.16 -1.76 3.45
C VAL A 107 -7.51 -3.04 4.22
N SER A 108 -8.78 -3.44 4.22
CA SER A 108 -9.21 -4.66 4.91
C SER A 108 -8.54 -5.91 4.33
N ALA A 109 -8.43 -6.01 3.01
CA ALA A 109 -7.74 -7.12 2.34
C ALA A 109 -6.24 -7.16 2.67
N ALA A 110 -5.57 -6.00 2.63
CA ALA A 110 -4.17 -5.86 3.01
C ALA A 110 -3.90 -6.29 4.46
N VAL A 111 -4.74 -5.84 5.41
CA VAL A 111 -4.63 -6.18 6.83
C VAL A 111 -4.95 -7.66 7.08
N ALA A 112 -5.97 -8.21 6.43
CA ALA A 112 -6.31 -9.63 6.53
C ALA A 112 -5.16 -10.52 6.03
N TRP A 113 -4.50 -10.14 4.93
CA TRP A 113 -3.32 -10.84 4.44
C TRP A 113 -2.13 -10.71 5.38
N ALA A 114 -1.85 -9.52 5.92
CA ALA A 114 -0.78 -9.34 6.91
C ALA A 114 -0.96 -10.26 8.13
N ARG A 115 -2.20 -10.41 8.62
CA ARG A 115 -2.55 -11.38 9.67
C ARG A 115 -2.29 -12.82 9.25
N SER A 116 -2.72 -13.22 8.05
CA SER A 116 -2.58 -14.60 7.60
C SER A 116 -1.13 -15.03 7.40
N VAL A 117 -0.22 -14.10 7.16
CA VAL A 117 1.22 -14.36 7.05
C VAL A 117 1.98 -14.18 8.37
N GLY A 118 1.27 -13.98 9.48
CA GLY A 118 1.87 -13.91 10.83
C GLY A 118 2.62 -12.61 11.13
N ALA A 119 2.32 -11.51 10.43
CA ALA A 119 2.90 -10.21 10.77
C ALA A 119 2.38 -9.74 12.13
N ILE A 120 3.22 -9.02 12.89
CA ILE A 120 2.79 -8.44 14.17
C ILE A 120 2.06 -7.11 13.99
N GLY A 121 2.30 -6.44 12.86
CA GLY A 121 1.70 -5.14 12.55
C GLY A 121 1.74 -4.80 11.07
N VAL A 122 0.87 -3.88 10.67
CA VAL A 122 0.89 -3.20 9.38
C VAL A 122 1.34 -1.76 9.60
N ARG A 123 2.27 -1.27 8.77
CA ARG A 123 2.74 0.11 8.81
C ARG A 123 2.56 0.77 7.45
N LEU A 124 2.49 2.09 7.43
CA LEU A 124 2.45 2.89 6.21
C LEU A 124 2.98 4.30 6.45
N TRP A 125 3.41 4.93 5.37
CA TRP A 125 3.80 6.33 5.35
C TRP A 125 2.79 7.11 4.54
N VAL A 126 2.18 8.12 5.16
CA VAL A 126 1.17 8.96 4.52
C VAL A 126 1.58 10.43 4.57
N GLU A 127 1.43 11.13 3.45
CA GLU A 127 1.79 12.53 3.36
C GLU A 127 0.89 13.39 4.26
N ILE A 128 1.45 14.37 4.98
CA ILE A 128 0.72 15.10 6.04
C ILE A 128 -0.44 15.93 5.52
N ARG A 129 -0.42 16.36 4.25
CA ARG A 129 -1.51 17.11 3.61
C ARG A 129 -2.59 16.17 3.08
N ASN A 130 -2.33 14.86 2.97
CA ASN A 130 -3.34 13.86 2.66
C ASN A 130 -4.22 13.51 3.87
N VAL A 131 -4.96 14.51 4.37
CA VAL A 131 -5.89 14.38 5.50
C VAL A 131 -6.99 13.33 5.25
N PRO A 132 -7.56 13.19 4.03
CA PRO A 132 -8.53 12.12 3.75
C PRO A 132 -7.97 10.72 3.99
N ALA A 133 -6.76 10.43 3.50
CA ALA A 133 -6.11 9.12 3.72
C ALA A 133 -5.81 8.88 5.20
N GLN A 134 -5.32 9.90 5.93
CA GLN A 134 -5.10 9.78 7.37
C GLN A 134 -6.38 9.44 8.14
N ARG A 135 -7.51 10.09 7.81
CA ARG A 135 -8.81 9.79 8.45
C ARG A 135 -9.26 8.36 8.14
N MET A 136 -9.06 7.92 6.90
CA MET A 136 -9.32 6.54 6.50
C MET A 136 -8.45 5.55 7.29
N TYR A 137 -7.15 5.75 7.39
CA TYR A 137 -6.31 4.83 8.16
C TYR A 137 -6.69 4.81 9.65
N ARG A 138 -7.02 5.97 10.25
CA ARG A 138 -7.49 6.04 11.64
C ARG A 138 -8.77 5.23 11.90
N ARG A 139 -9.76 5.23 10.98
CA ARG A 139 -10.96 4.38 11.16
C ARG A 139 -10.69 2.88 11.04
N HIS A 140 -9.58 2.49 10.42
CA HIS A 140 -9.08 1.10 10.40
C HIS A 140 -8.18 0.77 11.61
N GLY A 141 -8.08 1.67 12.59
CA GLY A 141 -7.31 1.46 13.82
C GLY A 141 -5.83 1.81 13.70
N PHE A 142 -5.38 2.38 12.58
CA PHE A 142 -4.00 2.86 12.48
C PHE A 142 -3.80 4.08 13.38
N THR A 143 -2.71 4.07 14.14
CA THR A 143 -2.28 5.17 14.99
C THR A 143 -1.00 5.79 14.47
N GLN A 144 -0.87 7.10 14.61
CA GLN A 144 0.38 7.80 14.33
C GLN A 144 1.49 7.35 15.29
N VAL A 145 2.69 7.15 14.75
CA VAL A 145 3.90 6.88 15.54
C VAL A 145 4.95 7.94 15.22
N GLY A 146 5.55 8.52 16.26
CA GLY A 146 6.55 9.58 16.11
C GLY A 146 5.99 10.89 15.55
N SER A 147 6.91 11.76 15.16
CA SER A 147 6.61 13.06 14.54
C SER A 147 6.70 12.96 13.02
N PRO A 148 5.93 13.74 12.26
CA PRO A 148 6.11 13.82 10.83
C PRO A 148 7.55 14.17 10.46
N SER A 149 8.09 13.51 9.43
CA SER A 149 9.46 13.73 8.96
C SER A 149 9.48 14.12 7.49
N PRO A 150 10.29 15.12 7.11
CA PRO A 150 10.47 15.47 5.71
C PRO A 150 11.14 14.30 4.99
N ASP A 151 10.67 14.02 3.80
CA ASP A 151 11.36 13.16 2.88
C ASP A 151 12.54 13.90 2.28
N ARG A 152 13.74 13.59 2.77
CA ARG A 152 14.98 14.26 2.36
C ARG A 152 15.37 13.94 0.93
N GLU A 153 14.84 12.86 0.37
CA GLU A 153 15.11 12.44 -1.00
C GLU A 153 14.03 12.97 -1.97
N ASN A 154 12.94 13.56 -1.46
CA ASN A 154 11.88 14.13 -2.29
C ASN A 154 12.19 15.60 -2.63
N PRO A 155 12.41 15.95 -3.90
CA PRO A 155 12.64 17.35 -4.29
C PRO A 155 11.42 18.26 -4.06
N GLY A 156 10.22 17.71 -3.89
CA GLY A 156 8.98 18.43 -3.59
C GLY A 156 8.71 18.69 -2.11
N GLY A 157 9.64 18.35 -1.21
CA GLY A 157 9.56 18.69 0.21
C GLY A 157 8.36 18.05 0.92
N LYS A 158 7.93 16.86 0.48
CA LYS A 158 6.85 16.12 1.14
C LYS A 158 7.25 15.77 2.58
N VAL A 159 6.28 15.86 3.47
CA VAL A 159 6.44 15.44 4.87
C VAL A 159 5.52 14.26 5.08
N TYR A 160 6.06 13.15 5.57
CA TYR A 160 5.31 11.93 5.80
C TYR A 160 5.10 11.66 7.29
N LEU A 161 3.99 11.00 7.55
CA LEU A 161 3.59 10.50 8.84
C LEU A 161 3.61 8.97 8.82
N LEU A 162 4.34 8.37 9.75
CA LEU A 162 4.24 6.94 10.00
C LEU A 162 2.94 6.64 10.74
N MET A 163 2.15 5.73 10.20
CA MET A 163 0.98 5.17 10.86
C MET A 163 1.10 3.66 10.96
N VAL A 164 0.68 3.11 12.09
CA VAL A 164 0.87 1.69 12.42
C VAL A 164 -0.42 1.12 12.99
N LEU A 165 -0.75 -0.10 12.58
CA LEU A 165 -1.80 -0.95 13.14
C LEU A 165 -1.14 -2.21 13.69
N ALA A 166 -1.31 -2.48 14.99
CA ALA A 166 -0.99 -3.80 15.53
C ALA A 166 -2.05 -4.80 15.03
N VAL A 167 -1.62 -5.90 14.44
CA VAL A 167 -2.54 -6.95 13.96
C VAL A 167 -2.48 -8.22 14.81
N ASP A 168 -1.41 -8.37 15.59
CA ASP A 168 -1.29 -9.32 16.69
C ASP A 168 -1.73 -8.64 18.01
N PRO A 169 -2.74 -9.16 18.72
CA PRO A 169 -3.21 -8.62 20.01
C PRO A 169 -2.11 -8.54 21.07
N ASP A 170 -1.17 -9.49 21.07
CA ASP A 170 -0.11 -9.60 22.08
C ASP A 170 1.06 -8.64 21.79
N ALA A 171 1.15 -8.17 20.54
CA ALA A 171 2.11 -7.16 20.13
C ALA A 171 1.65 -5.72 20.43
N SER A 172 0.36 -5.52 20.75
CA SER A 172 -0.30 -4.22 20.74
C SER A 172 0.24 -3.22 21.79
N ALA A 173 0.33 -1.96 21.36
CA ALA A 173 0.66 -0.74 22.13
C ALA A 173 1.92 -0.73 23.02
N SER A 174 2.75 -1.78 23.02
CA SER A 174 3.99 -1.76 23.78
C SER A 174 4.96 -0.73 23.20
N ARG A 175 5.74 -0.04 24.05
CA ARG A 175 6.80 0.86 23.58
C ARG A 175 7.79 0.13 22.66
N ALA A 176 8.03 -1.16 22.92
CA ALA A 176 8.89 -2.00 22.09
C ALA A 176 8.33 -2.18 20.68
N PHE A 177 7.02 -2.41 20.54
CA PHE A 177 6.36 -2.48 19.22
C PHE A 177 6.49 -1.16 18.46
N LEU A 178 6.18 -0.03 19.11
CA LEU A 178 6.25 1.29 18.48
C LEU A 178 7.68 1.65 18.06
N ALA A 179 8.67 1.30 18.87
CA ALA A 179 10.09 1.51 18.55
C ALA A 179 10.52 0.69 17.32
N ARG A 180 10.10 -0.58 17.22
CA ARG A 180 10.38 -1.42 16.05
C ARG A 180 9.67 -0.91 14.80
N ALA A 181 8.40 -0.50 14.93
CA ALA A 181 7.63 -0.02 13.79
C ALA A 181 8.25 1.22 13.11
N ASN A 182 8.96 2.05 13.90
CA ASN A 182 9.65 3.26 13.47
C ASN A 182 10.98 3.01 12.72
N GLY A 183 11.23 1.79 12.24
CA GLY A 183 12.30 1.53 11.27
C GLY A 183 12.11 2.35 9.99
N PRO A 184 13.17 2.62 9.23
CA PRO A 184 13.09 3.44 8.02
C PRO A 184 12.13 2.81 6.98
N TRP A 185 11.61 3.65 6.10
CA TRP A 185 10.89 3.20 4.90
C TRP A 185 11.80 2.34 4.03
N THR A 186 11.24 1.30 3.41
CA THR A 186 11.96 0.45 2.45
C THR A 186 11.14 0.44 1.18
N ASP A 187 11.77 0.75 0.05
CA ASP A 187 11.02 0.95 -1.20
C ASP A 187 10.14 -0.26 -1.58
N GLU A 188 9.04 0.05 -2.28
CA GLU A 188 8.14 -0.94 -2.88
C GLU A 188 8.74 -1.59 -4.15
N SER A 189 9.92 -1.12 -4.59
CA SER A 189 10.54 -1.50 -5.85
C SER A 189 11.33 -2.80 -5.77
N GLY A 190 11.82 -3.17 -4.57
CA GLY A 190 12.36 -4.50 -4.22
C GLY A 190 13.25 -5.14 -5.28
#